data_AF-A0A953K1A9-F1
#
_entry.id   AF-A0A953K1A9-F1
#
_cell.length_a   1.000
_cell.length_b   1.000
_cell.length_c   1.000
_cell.angle_alpha   90.00
_cell.angle_beta   90.00
_cell.angle_gamma   90.00
#
_symmetry.space_group_name_H-M   'P 1'
#
loop_
_entity.id
_entity.type
_entity.pdbx_description
1 polymer ?
#
loop_
_entity_poly.entity_id
_entity_poly.type
_entity_poly.pdbx_seq_one_letter_code
_entity_poly.pdbx_strand_id
1 'polypeptide(L)'
;MRAISHYALVCLILVTAACTDNKLQNGRRTTTCVNRTDTTLVVRMNGTACADNSALCNEYLTIWKEVFLKKNNLTSDFFDQHITVKGTVFNDWNEGTSFNVCYVVKTGWALAYWCDHIPVQIKGSSNLLPALPRDTNLTKAQIETTLGEILTTQVGALTGTETLQFASAEQAVDFLIAKANVTNLCNAQVSIDPTTGEWMLECGAELDYAKNKCITAKVSLTSGEYTVSETFCYLTM
;
A
#
# COMPACT_ATOMS: atom_id res chain seq x y z
N MET A 1 -67.34 -38.53 28.86
CA MET A 1 -66.68 -38.37 27.54
C MET A 1 -66.57 -36.89 27.23
N ARG A 2 -65.36 -36.45 26.90
CA ARG A 2 -64.94 -35.06 26.73
C ARG A 2 -65.15 -34.59 25.29
N ALA A 3 -65.48 -33.31 25.10
CA ALA A 3 -64.96 -32.49 24.00
C ALA A 3 -65.30 -31.01 24.28
N ILE A 4 -64.37 -30.28 24.91
CA ILE A 4 -64.42 -28.81 24.97
C ILE A 4 -63.56 -28.30 23.82
N SER A 5 -64.21 -27.56 22.93
CA SER A 5 -63.65 -26.86 21.77
C SER A 5 -62.44 -26.00 22.14
N HIS A 6 -61.29 -26.29 21.53
CA HIS A 6 -60.07 -25.49 21.61
C HIS A 6 -59.73 -25.00 20.19
N TYR A 7 -60.48 -24.02 19.70
CA TYR A 7 -60.17 -23.31 18.45
C TYR A 7 -60.38 -21.81 18.64
N ALA A 8 -59.54 -21.17 19.45
CA ALA A 8 -59.53 -19.72 19.57
C ALA A 8 -58.24 -19.18 20.22
N LEU A 9 -57.04 -19.56 19.79
CA LEU A 9 -55.82 -18.87 20.27
C LEU A 9 -54.56 -19.07 19.40
N VAL A 10 -54.64 -18.90 18.08
CA VAL A 10 -53.41 -18.97 17.22
C VAL A 10 -53.24 -17.79 16.24
N CYS A 11 -54.15 -16.81 16.17
CA CYS A 11 -54.08 -15.77 15.13
C CYS A 11 -53.67 -14.36 15.59
N LEU A 12 -52.81 -14.19 16.59
CA LEU A 12 -52.39 -12.83 16.99
C LEU A 12 -50.93 -12.70 17.48
N ILE A 13 -49.97 -13.31 16.78
CA ILE A 13 -48.54 -12.98 16.94
C ILE A 13 -47.87 -13.02 15.56
N LEU A 14 -48.21 -12.09 14.67
CA LEU A 14 -47.55 -12.00 13.35
C LEU A 14 -47.63 -10.60 12.73
N VAL A 15 -47.52 -9.52 13.51
CA VAL A 15 -47.37 -8.16 12.96
C VAL A 15 -46.51 -7.26 13.87
N THR A 16 -45.25 -7.61 14.12
CA THR A 16 -44.26 -6.62 14.64
C THR A 16 -42.86 -6.75 14.05
N ALA A 17 -42.59 -7.67 13.13
CA ALA A 17 -41.25 -7.88 12.55
C ALA A 17 -41.04 -7.20 11.18
N ALA A 18 -41.75 -6.11 10.87
CA ALA A 18 -41.61 -5.38 9.61
C ALA A 18 -41.15 -3.92 9.78
N CYS A 19 -40.44 -3.62 10.87
CA CYS A 19 -39.78 -2.34 11.09
C CYS A 19 -38.35 -2.55 11.61
N THR A 20 -37.58 -3.45 11.00
CA THR A 20 -36.14 -3.50 11.20
C THR A 20 -35.46 -2.61 10.16
N ASP A 21 -34.74 -1.60 10.68
CA ASP A 21 -33.65 -0.86 10.03
C ASP A 21 -33.89 -0.12 8.72
N ASN A 22 -34.64 0.99 8.79
CA ASN A 22 -34.57 2.02 7.73
C ASN A 22 -34.25 3.44 8.26
N LYS A 23 -33.71 3.55 9.49
CA LYS A 23 -33.40 4.85 10.12
C LYS A 23 -31.90 5.15 10.31
N LEU A 24 -31.00 4.28 9.84
CA LEU A 24 -29.55 4.54 9.88
C LEU A 24 -29.02 5.37 8.71
N GLN A 25 -29.88 5.78 7.76
CA GLN A 25 -29.52 6.74 6.70
C GLN A 25 -29.72 8.22 7.08
N ASN A 26 -30.02 8.52 8.35
CA ASN A 26 -30.27 9.89 8.80
C ASN A 26 -29.01 10.76 8.73
N GLY A 27 -28.73 11.37 7.57
CA GLY A 27 -27.78 12.47 7.39
C GLY A 27 -26.45 12.14 6.70
N ARG A 28 -26.20 10.87 6.37
CA ARG A 28 -25.02 10.49 5.56
C ARG A 28 -25.26 10.80 4.09
N ARG A 29 -24.23 11.29 3.40
CA ARG A 29 -24.30 11.55 1.95
C ARG A 29 -24.21 10.24 1.18
N THR A 30 -25.11 10.04 0.22
CA THR A 30 -25.05 8.89 -0.68
C THR A 30 -23.83 9.00 -1.58
N THR A 31 -23.14 7.88 -1.76
CA THR A 31 -21.96 7.75 -2.61
C THR A 31 -22.08 6.51 -3.48
N THR A 32 -21.42 6.53 -4.63
CA THR A 32 -21.42 5.40 -5.57
C THR A 32 -20.00 4.85 -5.72
N CYS A 33 -19.90 3.52 -5.74
CA CYS A 33 -18.66 2.83 -6.08
C CYS A 33 -18.59 2.57 -7.57
N VAL A 34 -17.57 3.11 -8.21
CA VAL A 34 -17.15 2.63 -9.51
C VAL A 34 -16.37 1.34 -9.26
N ASN A 35 -16.96 0.20 -9.62
CA ASN A 35 -16.28 -1.09 -9.59
C ASN A 35 -15.01 -0.97 -10.42
N ARG A 36 -13.86 -0.83 -9.75
CA ARG A 36 -12.58 -1.08 -10.39
C ARG A 36 -12.37 -2.57 -10.31
N THR A 37 -12.26 -3.21 -11.46
CA THR A 37 -11.86 -4.61 -11.51
C THR A 37 -10.60 -4.78 -10.70
N ASP A 38 -10.66 -5.69 -9.73
CA ASP A 38 -9.56 -6.07 -8.86
C ASP A 38 -8.32 -6.33 -9.71
N THR A 39 -7.41 -5.35 -9.74
CA THR A 39 -6.14 -5.51 -10.41
C THR A 39 -5.31 -6.36 -9.47
N THR A 40 -5.37 -7.67 -9.66
CA THR A 40 -4.36 -8.59 -9.12
C THR A 40 -3.00 -7.93 -9.34
N LEU A 41 -2.24 -7.76 -8.25
CA LEU A 41 -1.01 -6.97 -8.26
C LEU A 41 0.04 -7.72 -9.08
N VAL A 42 0.03 -7.52 -10.41
CA VAL A 42 0.99 -8.14 -11.33
C VAL A 42 2.25 -7.30 -11.32
N VAL A 43 3.28 -7.83 -10.67
CA VAL A 43 4.61 -7.25 -10.67
C VAL A 43 5.24 -7.43 -12.05
N ARG A 44 5.35 -6.34 -12.81
CA ARG A 44 6.15 -6.30 -14.05
C ARG A 44 7.44 -5.57 -13.76
N MET A 45 8.56 -6.28 -13.81
CA MET A 45 9.88 -5.68 -13.78
C MET A 45 10.37 -5.52 -15.22
N ASN A 46 10.78 -4.31 -15.59
CA ASN A 46 11.50 -4.05 -16.83
C ASN A 46 13.00 -4.10 -16.52
N GLY A 47 13.79 -4.79 -17.35
CA GLY A 47 15.24 -4.87 -17.21
C GLY A 47 15.81 -6.24 -17.52
N THR A 48 17.13 -6.38 -17.35
CA THR A 48 17.78 -7.68 -17.41
C THR A 48 17.60 -8.35 -16.06
N ALA A 49 16.74 -9.37 -16.02
CA ALA A 49 16.56 -10.18 -14.82
C ALA A 49 17.91 -10.74 -14.35
N CYS A 50 18.14 -10.69 -13.05
CA CYS A 50 19.25 -11.43 -12.49
C CYS A 50 19.12 -12.91 -12.85
N ALA A 51 20.18 -13.47 -13.41
CA ALA A 51 20.29 -14.91 -13.49
C ALA A 51 20.33 -15.49 -12.07
N ASP A 52 19.60 -16.59 -11.86
CA ASP A 52 19.62 -17.33 -10.61
C ASP A 52 21.06 -17.65 -10.21
N ASN A 53 21.42 -17.33 -8.96
CA ASN A 53 22.76 -17.56 -8.39
C ASN A 53 23.91 -16.75 -9.00
N SER A 54 23.64 -15.65 -9.72
CA SER A 54 24.69 -14.71 -10.13
C SER A 54 25.39 -14.12 -8.88
N ALA A 55 26.71 -14.31 -8.79
CA ALA A 55 27.51 -13.79 -7.67
C ALA A 55 27.34 -12.28 -7.50
N LEU A 56 27.32 -11.54 -8.61
CA LEU A 56 27.12 -10.09 -8.60
C LEU A 56 25.70 -9.70 -8.15
N CYS A 57 24.69 -10.49 -8.53
CA CYS A 57 23.33 -10.24 -8.06
C CYS A 57 23.20 -10.48 -6.55
N ASN A 58 23.79 -11.57 -6.05
CA ASN A 58 23.79 -11.89 -4.62
C ASN A 58 24.54 -10.83 -3.81
N GLU A 59 25.66 -10.32 -4.34
CA GLU A 59 26.40 -9.21 -3.74
C GLU A 59 25.51 -7.97 -3.61
N TYR A 60 24.90 -7.49 -4.70
CA TYR A 60 24.08 -6.27 -4.64
C TYR A 60 22.76 -6.45 -3.90
N LEU A 61 22.17 -7.65 -3.90
CA LEU A 61 21.03 -7.96 -3.04
C LEU A 61 21.41 -7.90 -1.56
N THR A 62 22.59 -8.40 -1.21
CA THR A 62 23.12 -8.32 0.17
C THR A 62 23.36 -6.87 0.57
N ILE A 63 24.02 -6.10 -0.29
CA ILE A 63 24.27 -4.65 -0.07
C ILE A 63 22.93 -3.91 0.10
N TRP A 64 21.95 -4.16 -0.77
CA TRP A 64 20.62 -3.55 -0.66
C TRP A 64 19.95 -3.89 0.66
N LYS A 65 19.93 -5.17 1.08
CA LYS A 65 19.32 -5.59 2.36
C LYS A 65 19.99 -4.86 3.53
N GLU A 66 21.31 -4.80 3.56
CA GLU A 66 22.05 -4.10 4.63
C GLU A 66 21.76 -2.60 4.68
N VAL A 67 21.73 -1.95 3.50
CA VAL A 67 21.39 -0.53 3.39
C VAL A 67 19.94 -0.28 3.81
N PHE A 68 19.00 -1.13 3.37
CA PHE A 68 17.58 -1.05 3.69
C PHE A 68 17.35 -1.17 5.21
N LEU A 69 17.96 -2.17 5.85
CA LEU A 69 17.86 -2.38 7.29
C LEU A 69 18.44 -1.19 8.06
N LYS A 70 19.63 -0.72 7.67
CA LYS A 70 20.31 0.41 8.32
C LYS A 70 19.51 1.70 8.18
N LYS A 71 19.01 2.02 6.98
CA LYS A 71 18.23 3.23 6.71
C LYS A 71 16.95 3.28 7.55
N ASN A 72 16.28 2.15 7.68
CA ASN A 72 14.99 2.05 8.35
C ASN A 72 15.10 1.65 9.83
N ASN A 73 16.32 1.46 10.35
CA ASN A 73 16.58 0.99 11.71
C ASN A 73 15.81 -0.33 12.04
N LEU A 74 15.84 -1.27 11.09
CA LEU A 74 15.13 -2.55 11.18
C LEU A 74 16.09 -3.69 11.51
N THR A 75 15.56 -4.76 12.11
CA THR A 75 16.30 -5.99 12.37
C THR A 75 16.19 -6.96 11.19
N SER A 76 17.12 -7.91 11.09
CA SER A 76 17.03 -9.01 10.13
C SER A 76 15.76 -9.84 10.34
N ASP A 77 15.38 -10.08 11.60
CA ASP A 77 14.17 -10.86 11.94
C ASP A 77 12.90 -10.19 11.40
N PHE A 78 12.80 -8.86 11.54
CA PHE A 78 11.68 -8.11 10.97
C PHE A 78 11.64 -8.28 9.45
N PHE A 79 12.78 -8.13 8.77
CA PHE A 79 12.86 -8.29 7.32
C PHE A 79 12.41 -9.68 6.89
N ASP A 80 12.92 -10.73 7.53
CA ASP A 80 12.65 -12.11 7.14
C ASP A 80 11.17 -12.50 7.37
N GLN A 81 10.49 -11.87 8.33
CA GLN A 81 9.06 -12.09 8.61
C GLN A 81 8.13 -11.25 7.72
N HIS A 82 8.51 -10.02 7.41
CA HIS A 82 7.60 -9.04 6.82
C HIS A 82 7.89 -8.72 5.35
N ILE A 83 9.09 -9.04 4.85
CA ILE A 83 9.54 -8.64 3.51
C ILE A 83 9.79 -9.87 2.66
N THR A 84 9.13 -9.92 1.51
CA THR A 84 9.35 -10.96 0.50
C THR A 84 9.86 -10.32 -0.79
N VAL A 85 11.12 -10.58 -1.13
CA VAL A 85 11.69 -10.20 -2.43
C VAL A 85 10.95 -10.94 -3.54
N LYS A 86 10.48 -10.20 -4.55
CA LYS A 86 9.75 -10.72 -5.71
C LYS A 86 10.63 -10.81 -6.95
N GLY A 87 11.65 -9.98 -7.04
CA GLY A 87 12.64 -10.08 -8.10
C GLY A 87 13.66 -8.96 -8.07
N THR A 88 14.72 -9.17 -8.85
CA THR A 88 15.84 -8.26 -9.00
C THR A 88 16.22 -8.12 -10.47
N VAL A 89 16.55 -6.90 -10.89
CA VAL A 89 16.97 -6.59 -12.27
C VAL A 89 18.10 -5.58 -12.28
N PHE A 90 18.98 -5.70 -13.26
CA PHE A 90 19.88 -4.60 -13.64
C PHE A 90 19.22 -3.76 -14.73
N ASN A 91 19.24 -2.44 -14.54
CA ASN A 91 18.67 -1.47 -15.47
C ASN A 91 19.72 -0.44 -15.86
N ASP A 92 20.00 -0.39 -17.16
CA ASP A 92 20.82 0.67 -17.73
C ASP A 92 20.02 1.96 -17.85
N TRP A 93 20.68 3.07 -17.58
CA TRP A 93 20.17 4.41 -17.80
C TRP A 93 21.27 5.26 -18.44
N ASN A 94 20.97 6.52 -18.76
CA ASN A 94 21.86 7.36 -19.56
C ASN A 94 23.26 7.50 -18.95
N GLU A 95 23.36 7.49 -17.63
CA GLU A 95 24.58 7.81 -16.90
C GLU A 95 25.20 6.61 -16.17
N GLY A 96 24.59 5.42 -16.26
CA GLY A 96 25.04 4.29 -15.47
C GLY A 96 24.15 3.06 -15.57
N THR A 97 24.31 2.19 -14.58
CA THR A 97 23.49 1.00 -14.35
C THR A 97 23.02 1.02 -12.90
N SER A 98 21.75 0.68 -12.68
CA SER A 98 21.14 0.52 -11.37
C SER A 98 20.75 -0.93 -11.12
N PHE A 99 20.82 -1.32 -9.86
CA PHE A 99 20.27 -2.58 -9.37
C PHE A 99 18.94 -2.30 -8.70
N ASN A 100 17.89 -2.92 -9.22
CA ASN A 100 16.52 -2.73 -8.74
C ASN A 100 16.06 -3.97 -7.99
N VAL A 101 15.40 -3.76 -6.86
CA VAL A 101 14.84 -4.82 -6.03
C VAL A 101 13.37 -4.53 -5.82
N CYS A 102 12.51 -5.42 -6.30
CA CYS A 102 11.08 -5.32 -6.07
C CYS A 102 10.66 -6.34 -5.02
N TYR A 103 9.86 -5.91 -4.05
CA TYR A 103 9.48 -6.70 -2.89
C TYR A 103 8.08 -6.36 -2.41
N VAL A 104 7.53 -7.26 -1.60
CA VAL A 104 6.26 -7.06 -0.90
C VAL A 104 6.56 -6.93 0.57
N VAL A 105 5.98 -5.91 1.20
CA VAL A 105 5.94 -5.76 2.66
C VAL A 105 4.57 -6.22 3.14
N LYS A 106 4.52 -6.99 4.22
CA LYS A 106 3.28 -7.47 4.84
C LYS A 106 3.32 -7.28 6.35
N THR A 107 2.33 -6.57 6.89
CA THR A 107 2.12 -6.42 8.33
C THR A 107 0.64 -6.71 8.63
N GLY A 108 0.37 -7.74 9.44
CA GLY A 108 -1.01 -8.18 9.69
C GLY A 108 -1.76 -8.51 8.39
N TRP A 109 -2.87 -7.79 8.15
CA TRP A 109 -3.66 -7.88 6.93
C TRP A 109 -3.20 -6.93 5.81
N ALA A 110 -2.36 -5.94 6.12
CA ALA A 110 -1.89 -4.95 5.16
C ALA A 110 -0.76 -5.52 4.30
N LEU A 111 -0.83 -5.23 2.99
CA LEU A 111 0.16 -5.65 2.00
C LEU A 111 0.46 -4.46 1.09
N ALA A 112 1.74 -4.13 0.93
CA ALA A 112 2.21 -3.10 0.03
C ALA A 112 3.32 -3.64 -0.86
N TYR A 113 3.36 -3.16 -2.09
CA TYR A 113 4.41 -3.48 -3.06
C TYR A 113 5.32 -2.29 -3.26
N TRP A 114 6.62 -2.57 -3.37
CA TRP A 114 7.64 -1.54 -3.55
C TRP A 114 8.73 -2.02 -4.51
N CYS A 115 9.41 -1.06 -5.14
CA CYS A 115 10.66 -1.30 -5.85
C CYS A 115 11.69 -0.24 -5.45
N ASP A 116 12.81 -0.72 -4.94
CA ASP A 116 13.99 0.10 -4.70
C ASP A 116 14.91 0.04 -5.90
N HIS A 117 15.74 1.07 -6.03
CA HIS A 117 16.82 1.10 -7.01
C HIS A 117 18.03 1.82 -6.45
N ILE A 118 19.20 1.19 -6.60
CA ILE A 118 20.50 1.73 -6.18
C ILE A 118 21.45 1.76 -7.38
N PRO A 119 22.22 2.85 -7.58
CA PRO A 119 23.23 2.88 -8.63
C PRO A 119 24.33 1.87 -8.29
N VAL A 120 24.74 1.07 -9.28
CA VAL A 120 25.81 0.08 -9.12
C VAL A 120 26.99 0.33 -10.03
N GLN A 121 26.84 1.16 -11.06
CA GLN A 121 27.93 1.62 -11.90
C GLN A 121 27.60 2.99 -12.48
N ILE A 122 28.61 3.86 -12.60
CA ILE A 122 28.52 5.16 -13.27
C ILE A 122 29.36 5.10 -14.55
N LYS A 123 28.77 5.48 -15.69
CA LYS A 123 29.46 5.53 -16.99
C LYS A 123 30.57 6.58 -16.99
N GLY A 124 31.68 6.31 -17.66
CA GLY A 124 32.82 7.24 -17.76
C GLY A 124 32.49 8.59 -18.39
N SER A 125 31.48 8.64 -19.26
CA SER A 125 30.98 9.89 -19.84
C SER A 125 30.11 10.72 -18.88
N SER A 126 29.74 10.19 -17.72
CA SER A 126 28.82 10.86 -16.80
C SER A 126 29.52 11.90 -15.93
N ASN A 127 28.84 13.02 -15.72
CA ASN A 127 29.21 14.05 -14.74
C ASN A 127 28.44 13.93 -13.40
N LEU A 128 27.52 12.97 -13.26
CA LEU A 128 26.80 12.75 -12.00
C LEU A 128 27.71 12.04 -10.98
N LEU A 129 27.54 12.35 -9.69
CA LEU A 129 28.32 11.74 -8.59
C LEU A 129 29.84 11.76 -8.88
N PRO A 130 30.47 12.92 -9.06
CA PRO A 130 31.87 13.01 -9.53
C PRO A 130 32.88 12.39 -8.57
N ALA A 131 32.51 12.19 -7.29
CA ALA A 131 33.34 11.52 -6.31
C ALA A 131 33.39 9.98 -6.47
N LEU A 132 32.52 9.40 -7.31
CA LEU A 132 32.43 7.96 -7.52
C LEU A 132 33.29 7.49 -8.70
N PRO A 133 33.86 6.27 -8.62
CA PRO A 133 34.65 5.71 -9.71
C PRO A 133 33.77 5.44 -10.94
N ARG A 134 34.41 5.52 -12.11
CA ARG A 134 33.77 5.38 -13.42
C ARG A 134 34.02 4.01 -14.01
N ASP A 135 33.04 3.50 -14.75
CA ASP A 135 33.08 2.23 -15.48
C ASP A 135 33.46 1.03 -14.60
N THR A 136 33.16 1.13 -13.30
CA THR A 136 33.42 0.10 -12.30
C THR A 136 32.23 -0.08 -11.38
N ASN A 137 32.06 -1.30 -10.90
CA ASN A 137 31.07 -1.66 -9.90
C ASN A 137 31.31 -0.89 -8.59
N LEU A 138 30.26 -0.26 -8.07
CA LEU A 138 30.29 0.48 -6.81
C LEU A 138 30.27 -0.47 -5.63
N THR A 139 31.06 -0.14 -4.61
CA THR A 139 31.06 -0.82 -3.30
C THR A 139 29.90 -0.35 -2.44
N LYS A 140 29.58 -1.10 -1.36
CA LYS A 140 28.60 -0.68 -0.36
C LYS A 140 28.82 0.76 0.15
N ALA A 141 30.05 1.08 0.53
CA ALA A 141 30.37 2.40 1.07
C ALA A 141 30.10 3.52 0.06
N GLN A 142 30.40 3.29 -1.21
CA GLN A 142 30.10 4.22 -2.30
C GLN A 142 28.60 4.34 -2.54
N ILE A 143 27.86 3.23 -2.54
CA ILE A 143 26.40 3.24 -2.67
C ILE A 143 25.75 4.03 -1.54
N GLU A 144 26.22 3.84 -0.30
CA GLU A 144 25.73 4.58 0.86
C GLU A 144 25.87 6.10 0.70
N THR A 145 26.94 6.58 0.03
CA THR A 145 27.10 8.02 -0.25
C THR A 145 26.11 8.56 -1.28
N THR A 146 25.43 7.72 -2.06
CA THR A 146 24.45 8.16 -3.07
C THR A 146 23.02 8.27 -2.53
N LEU A 147 22.78 7.78 -1.31
CA LEU A 147 21.43 7.70 -0.75
C LEU A 147 20.89 9.11 -0.48
N GLY A 148 19.82 9.49 -1.18
CA GLY A 148 19.16 10.79 -1.02
C GLY A 148 19.79 11.95 -1.80
N GLU A 149 20.92 11.75 -2.48
CA GLU A 149 21.55 12.80 -3.29
C GLU A 149 20.98 12.89 -4.72
N ILE A 150 20.41 11.80 -5.25
CA ILE A 150 19.89 11.76 -6.62
C ILE A 150 18.52 11.09 -6.66
N LEU A 151 17.64 11.62 -7.52
CA LEU A 151 16.32 11.05 -7.85
C LEU A 151 16.38 9.57 -8.31
N THR A 152 17.55 9.07 -8.67
CA THR A 152 17.81 7.71 -9.16
C THR A 152 18.33 6.77 -8.07
N THR A 153 18.34 7.18 -6.81
CA THR A 153 18.65 6.30 -5.69
C THR A 153 17.48 6.34 -4.71
N GLN A 154 16.64 5.32 -4.75
CA GLN A 154 15.48 5.21 -3.86
C GLN A 154 15.55 3.89 -3.12
N VAL A 155 15.78 4.01 -1.82
CA VAL A 155 15.50 2.96 -0.84
C VAL A 155 14.32 3.46 -0.02
N GLY A 156 13.21 2.74 -0.07
CA GLY A 156 11.95 3.14 0.57
C GLY A 156 12.09 3.32 2.08
N ALA A 157 11.37 4.30 2.63
CA ALA A 157 11.15 4.39 4.06
C ALA A 157 10.15 3.31 4.50
N LEU A 158 10.39 2.70 5.65
CA LEU A 158 9.49 1.74 6.27
C LEU A 158 9.58 1.85 7.79
N THR A 159 8.45 2.05 8.46
CA THR A 159 8.39 1.93 9.92
C THR A 159 8.42 0.46 10.33
N GLY A 160 9.18 0.15 11.38
CA GLY A 160 9.26 -1.20 11.96
C GLY A 160 8.04 -1.60 12.77
N THR A 161 6.86 -1.09 12.43
CA THR A 161 5.62 -1.38 13.15
C THR A 161 5.11 -2.77 12.76
N GLU A 162 4.95 -3.64 13.76
CA GLU A 162 4.43 -5.00 13.60
C GLU A 162 2.91 -5.08 13.82
N THR A 163 2.31 -4.05 14.40
CA THR A 163 0.89 -4.01 14.76
C THR A 163 0.16 -2.88 14.04
N LEU A 164 -0.99 -3.20 13.44
CA LEU A 164 -1.86 -2.19 12.85
C LEU A 164 -2.89 -1.72 13.88
N GLN A 165 -3.28 -0.45 13.77
CA GLN A 165 -4.31 0.19 14.57
C GLN A 165 -5.70 -0.46 14.38
N PHE A 166 -5.94 -1.06 13.21
CA PHE A 166 -7.20 -1.71 12.86
C PHE A 166 -7.01 -3.21 12.69
N ALA A 167 -7.92 -4.02 13.23
CA ALA A 167 -7.79 -5.48 13.19
C ALA A 167 -8.03 -6.06 11.79
N SER A 168 -8.74 -5.34 10.92
CA SER A 168 -8.99 -5.73 9.53
C SER A 168 -9.13 -4.53 8.60
N ALA A 169 -9.09 -4.78 7.29
CA ALA A 169 -9.33 -3.75 6.27
C ALA A 169 -10.73 -3.15 6.41
N GLU A 170 -11.73 -3.99 6.66
CA GLU A 170 -13.13 -3.60 6.82
C GLU A 170 -13.29 -2.62 7.99
N GLN A 171 -12.63 -2.87 9.12
CA GLN A 171 -12.69 -1.96 10.27
C GLN A 171 -12.09 -0.57 9.95
N ALA A 172 -10.99 -0.54 9.20
CA ALA A 172 -10.37 0.72 8.79
C ALA A 172 -11.25 1.49 7.77
N VAL A 173 -11.91 0.78 6.85
CA VAL A 173 -12.88 1.36 5.92
C VAL A 173 -14.11 1.89 6.66
N ASP A 174 -14.68 1.13 7.60
CA ASP A 174 -15.82 1.56 8.41
C ASP A 174 -15.50 2.81 9.23
N PHE A 175 -14.28 2.88 9.78
CA PHE A 175 -13.77 4.07 10.43
C PHE A 175 -13.77 5.27 9.48
N LEU A 176 -13.24 5.12 8.26
CA LEU A 176 -13.22 6.19 7.26
C LEU A 176 -14.62 6.59 6.79
N ILE A 177 -15.55 5.65 6.60
CA ILE A 177 -16.95 5.92 6.24
C ILE A 177 -17.60 6.80 7.31
N ALA A 178 -17.39 6.47 8.59
CA ALA A 178 -17.90 7.25 9.71
C ALA A 178 -17.29 8.66 9.75
N LYS A 179 -15.98 8.79 9.51
CA LYS A 179 -15.28 10.09 9.47
C LYS A 179 -15.67 10.96 8.28
N ALA A 180 -15.89 10.36 7.13
CA ALA A 180 -16.30 11.05 5.90
C ALA A 180 -17.79 11.39 5.84
N ASN A 181 -18.60 10.83 6.76
CA ASN A 181 -20.06 11.00 6.80
C ASN A 181 -20.76 10.64 5.47
N VAL A 182 -20.35 9.51 4.87
CA VAL A 182 -20.92 8.97 3.62
C VAL A 182 -21.51 7.58 3.84
N THR A 183 -22.28 7.08 2.88
CA THR A 183 -22.88 5.74 2.97
C THR A 183 -21.86 4.62 2.76
N ASN A 184 -20.83 4.85 1.96
CA ASN A 184 -19.84 3.86 1.57
C ASN A 184 -18.57 4.54 1.04
N LEU A 185 -17.43 3.87 1.18
CA LEU A 185 -16.19 4.19 0.49
C LEU A 185 -15.74 2.94 -0.26
N CYS A 186 -15.08 3.16 -1.38
CA CYS A 186 -14.75 2.12 -2.36
C CYS A 186 -13.24 2.05 -2.51
N ASN A 187 -12.77 0.91 -3.02
CA ASN A 187 -11.36 0.64 -3.33
C ASN A 187 -10.39 1.08 -2.23
N ALA A 188 -10.10 0.15 -1.33
CA ALA A 188 -9.01 0.27 -0.38
C ALA A 188 -7.68 0.09 -1.11
N GLN A 189 -6.89 1.15 -1.27
CA GLN A 189 -5.47 1.03 -1.61
C GLN A 189 -4.65 1.08 -0.32
N VAL A 190 -3.96 -0.02 -0.04
CA VAL A 190 -2.91 -0.04 0.99
C VAL A 190 -1.60 0.37 0.35
N SER A 191 -0.92 1.31 0.97
CA SER A 191 0.40 1.80 0.55
C SER A 191 1.26 2.14 1.75
N ILE A 192 2.53 2.43 1.51
CA ILE A 192 3.45 2.96 2.51
C ILE A 192 3.81 4.38 2.04
N ASP A 193 3.78 5.37 2.94
CA ASP A 193 4.24 6.70 2.60
C ASP A 193 5.75 6.67 2.32
N PRO A 194 6.23 7.10 1.13
CA PRO A 194 7.65 7.01 0.76
C PRO A 194 8.58 7.87 1.60
N THR A 195 8.03 8.86 2.32
CA THR A 195 8.78 9.81 3.13
C THR A 195 8.83 9.36 4.59
N THR A 196 7.67 9.00 5.15
CA THR A 196 7.56 8.66 6.58
C THR A 196 7.67 7.17 6.85
N GLY A 197 7.43 6.32 5.85
CA GLY A 197 7.36 4.88 5.98
C GLY A 197 6.08 4.39 6.66
N GLU A 198 5.09 5.26 6.88
CA GLU A 198 3.83 4.90 7.53
C GLU A 198 2.91 4.11 6.59
N TRP A 199 2.22 3.12 7.15
CA TRP A 199 1.19 2.38 6.44
C TRP A 199 -0.06 3.25 6.26
N MET A 200 -0.53 3.35 5.03
CA MET A 200 -1.68 4.18 4.67
C MET A 200 -2.75 3.31 4.00
N LEU A 201 -3.99 3.51 4.42
CA LEU A 201 -5.17 3.07 3.69
C LEU A 201 -5.84 4.28 3.07
N GLU A 202 -6.02 4.25 1.75
CA GLU A 202 -6.75 5.25 0.99
C GLU A 202 -8.01 4.63 0.40
N CYS A 203 -9.14 5.30 0.57
CA CYS A 203 -10.41 4.93 -0.02
C CYS A 203 -11.01 6.13 -0.74
N GLY A 204 -11.85 5.87 -1.75
CA GLY A 204 -12.53 6.93 -2.48
C GLY A 204 -13.93 6.53 -2.91
N ALA A 205 -14.79 7.51 -3.17
CA ALA A 205 -16.10 7.28 -3.74
C ALA A 205 -16.57 8.50 -4.54
N GLU A 206 -17.54 8.28 -5.41
CA GLU A 206 -18.20 9.35 -6.14
C GLU A 206 -19.35 9.92 -5.31
N LEU A 207 -19.38 11.25 -5.15
CA LEU A 207 -20.43 11.99 -4.44
C LEU A 207 -21.53 12.49 -5.38
N ASP A 208 -21.16 12.99 -6.55
CA ASP A 208 -22.08 13.55 -7.54
C ASP A 208 -21.47 13.46 -8.94
N TYR A 209 -21.90 12.46 -9.72
CA TYR A 209 -21.46 12.25 -11.10
C TYR A 209 -21.65 13.50 -11.96
N ALA A 210 -22.84 14.11 -11.88
CA ALA A 210 -23.22 15.24 -12.73
C ALA A 210 -22.35 16.47 -12.48
N LYS A 211 -21.76 16.59 -11.28
CA LYS A 211 -20.84 17.67 -10.89
C LYS A 211 -19.38 17.24 -10.86
N ASN A 212 -19.07 16.02 -11.30
CA ASN A 212 -17.73 15.44 -11.24
C ASN A 212 -17.11 15.51 -9.83
N LYS A 213 -17.90 15.25 -8.77
CA LYS A 213 -17.44 15.35 -7.37
C LYS A 213 -17.14 13.99 -6.77
N CYS A 214 -15.96 13.86 -6.18
CA CYS A 214 -15.51 12.68 -5.47
C CYS A 214 -15.07 13.03 -4.05
N ILE A 215 -15.09 12.02 -3.18
CA ILE A 215 -14.52 12.07 -1.84
C ILE A 215 -13.37 11.09 -1.76
N THR A 216 -12.27 11.52 -1.16
CA THR A 216 -11.11 10.69 -0.83
C THR A 216 -10.90 10.78 0.66
N ALA A 217 -10.71 9.62 1.30
CA ALA A 217 -10.41 9.51 2.71
C ALA A 217 -9.18 8.63 2.89
N LYS A 218 -8.25 9.07 3.75
CA LYS A 218 -7.03 8.33 4.07
C LYS A 218 -6.90 8.16 5.57
N VAL A 219 -6.36 7.03 6.00
CA VAL A 219 -6.01 6.79 7.41
C VAL A 219 -4.64 6.14 7.52
N SER A 220 -3.83 6.59 8.47
CA SER A 220 -2.62 5.89 8.89
C SER A 220 -3.04 4.64 9.64
N LEU A 221 -2.63 3.48 9.13
CA LEU A 221 -2.87 2.18 9.75
C LEU A 221 -1.99 1.96 10.98
N THR A 222 -1.06 2.87 11.28
CA THR A 222 -0.22 2.84 12.48
C THR A 222 -0.73 3.81 13.54
N SER A 223 -0.98 5.08 13.19
CA SER A 223 -1.38 6.11 14.18
C SER A 223 -2.89 6.30 14.30
N GLY A 224 -3.67 5.89 13.30
CA GLY A 224 -5.11 6.18 13.22
C GLY A 224 -5.44 7.62 12.81
N GLU A 225 -4.42 8.45 12.54
CA GLU A 225 -4.62 9.79 11.97
C GLU A 225 -5.27 9.69 10.59
N TYR A 226 -6.18 10.62 10.28
CA TYR A 226 -6.96 10.53 9.05
C TYR A 226 -7.16 11.89 8.38
N THR A 227 -7.43 11.83 7.09
CA THR A 227 -7.81 13.00 6.29
C THR A 227 -9.02 12.65 5.44
N VAL A 228 -9.89 13.63 5.22
CA VAL A 228 -11.04 13.54 4.31
C VAL A 228 -11.00 14.76 3.42
N SER A 229 -11.13 14.57 2.12
CA SER A 229 -11.10 15.65 1.14
C SER A 229 -12.15 15.41 0.05
N GLU A 230 -12.79 16.49 -0.40
CA GLU A 230 -13.65 16.47 -1.57
C GLU A 230 -12.91 17.12 -2.74
N THR A 231 -12.84 16.40 -3.85
CA THR A 231 -12.10 16.83 -5.04
C THR A 231 -12.92 16.54 -6.29
N PHE A 232 -12.42 16.99 -7.44
CA PHE A 232 -12.96 16.51 -8.70
C PHE A 232 -12.60 15.04 -8.88
N CYS A 233 -13.51 14.24 -9.45
CA CYS A 233 -13.16 12.86 -9.79
C CYS A 233 -12.06 12.87 -10.86
N TYR A 234 -10.87 12.40 -10.51
CA TYR A 234 -9.80 12.18 -11.47
C TYR A 234 -9.99 10.81 -12.12
N LEU A 235 -9.87 10.76 -13.45
CA LEU A 235 -9.58 9.51 -14.15
C LEU A 235 -8.13 9.14 -13.80
N THR A 236 -7.92 8.30 -12.80
CA THR A 236 -6.63 7.62 -12.66
C THR A 236 -6.54 6.61 -13.79
N MET A 237 -5.79 6.99 -14.84
CA MET A 237 -5.36 6.11 -15.93
C MET A 237 -4.43 5.02 -15.41
#